data_AF-A0A4W5LPN7-F1
#
_entry.id   AF-A0A4W5LPN7-F1
#
_cell.length_a   1.000
_cell.length_b   1.000
_cell.length_c   1.000
_cell.angle_alpha   90.00
_cell.angle_beta   90.00
_cell.angle_gamma   90.00
#
_symmetry.space_group_name_H-M   'P 1'
#
loop_
_entity.id
_entity.type
_entity.pdbx_description
1 polymer ?
#
loop_
_entity_poly.entity_id
_entity_poly.type
_entity_poly.pdbx_seq_one_letter_code
_entity_poly.pdbx_strand_id
1 'polypeptide(L)'
;MSNETPLHFACKFGCPDVVNVLCCHPATDKQRQNKYNQNPSSVICERKNKTPVIKKKIKEYLEERCYVPLLRDTNNSFQPVIGLPWSPSPLEVDFNSLGSAVVGSPIEPVMTESFCGTTQSF
;
A
#
# COMPACT_ATOMS: atom_id res chain seq x y z
N MET A 1 -20.35 1.53 23.86
CA MET A 1 -18.90 1.68 23.56
C MET A 1 -18.74 2.25 22.15
N SER A 2 -17.63 2.92 21.79
CA SER A 2 -17.40 3.49 20.45
C SER A 2 -16.57 2.53 19.60
N ASN A 3 -17.06 2.12 18.43
CA ASN A 3 -16.35 1.22 17.50
C ASN A 3 -15.18 1.95 16.80
N GLU A 4 -14.31 2.61 17.57
CA GLU A 4 -13.11 3.29 17.05
C GLU A 4 -12.00 2.24 16.83
N THR A 5 -11.45 2.22 15.61
CA THR A 5 -10.29 1.38 15.28
C THR A 5 -8.99 2.02 15.77
N PRO A 6 -7.87 1.27 15.87
CA PRO A 6 -6.56 1.86 16.17
C PRO A 6 -6.21 3.04 15.25
N LEU A 7 -6.61 2.96 13.97
CA LEU A 7 -6.43 4.03 12.99
C LEU A 7 -7.23 5.30 13.34
N HIS A 8 -8.44 5.17 13.87
CA HIS A 8 -9.23 6.32 14.35
C HIS A 8 -8.49 7.05 15.48
N PHE A 9 -7.95 6.32 16.46
CA PHE A 9 -7.21 6.93 17.56
C PHE A 9 -5.97 7.66 17.06
N ALA A 10 -5.17 7.03 16.19
CA ALA A 10 -3.97 7.64 15.62
C ALA A 10 -4.29 8.96 14.89
N CYS A 11 -5.37 8.99 14.10
CA CYS A 11 -5.83 10.19 13.41
C CYS A 11 -6.33 11.26 14.39
N LYS A 12 -7.14 10.87 15.38
CA LYS A 12 -7.75 11.75 16.39
C LYS A 12 -6.74 12.49 17.25
N PHE A 13 -5.64 11.83 17.58
CA PHE A 13 -4.52 12.41 18.34
C PHE A 13 -3.47 13.10 17.46
N GLY A 14 -3.57 12.97 16.13
CA GLY A 14 -2.66 13.62 15.20
C GLY A 14 -1.25 13.04 15.24
N CYS A 15 -1.12 11.70 15.26
CA CYS A 15 0.15 11.00 15.31
C CYS A 15 0.52 10.41 13.93
N PRO A 16 1.21 11.15 13.05
CA PRO A 16 1.48 10.74 11.68
C PRO A 16 2.30 9.45 11.58
N ASP A 17 3.25 9.23 12.48
CA ASP A 17 4.13 8.04 12.43
C ASP A 17 3.35 6.75 12.71
N VAL A 18 2.41 6.80 13.67
CA VAL A 18 1.50 5.68 13.97
C VAL A 18 0.54 5.44 12.81
N VAL A 19 0.00 6.50 12.20
CA VAL A 19 -0.86 6.38 11.01
C VAL A 19 -0.11 5.70 9.87
N ASN A 20 1.15 6.07 9.62
CA ASN A 20 1.96 5.47 8.57
C ASN A 20 2.13 3.96 8.78
N VAL A 21 2.50 3.52 9.99
CA VAL A 21 2.65 2.09 10.31
C VAL A 21 1.34 1.33 10.13
N LEU A 22 0.22 1.88 10.64
CA LEU A 22 -1.08 1.24 10.48
C LEU A 22 -1.51 1.16 9.02
N CYS A 23 -1.26 2.20 8.22
CA CYS A 23 -1.59 2.25 6.80
C CYS A 23 -0.75 1.28 5.94
N CYS A 24 0.41 0.85 6.42
CA CYS A 24 1.24 -0.16 5.75
C CYS A 24 0.75 -1.60 5.99
N HIS A 25 -0.14 -1.82 6.96
CA HIS A 25 -0.61 -3.16 7.29
C HIS A 25 -1.81 -3.57 6.41
N PRO A 26 -1.78 -4.73 5.73
CA PRO A 26 -2.81 -5.13 4.76
C PRO A 26 -4.19 -5.35 5.40
N ALA A 27 -4.25 -5.71 6.68
CA ALA A 27 -5.51 -5.84 7.42
C ALA A 27 -6.12 -4.49 7.87
N THR A 28 -5.45 -3.37 7.63
CA THR A 28 -5.96 -2.05 8.01
C THR A 28 -6.89 -1.52 6.92
N ASP A 29 -8.17 -1.47 7.24
CA ASP A 29 -9.17 -0.80 6.42
C ASP A 29 -9.18 0.72 6.72
N LYS A 30 -8.70 1.50 5.76
CA LYS A 30 -8.61 2.97 5.84
C LYS A 30 -9.97 3.67 5.69
N GLN A 31 -10.98 2.97 5.15
CA GLN A 31 -12.32 3.50 4.89
C GLN A 31 -13.34 3.03 5.94
N ARG A 32 -12.95 2.15 6.85
CA ARG A 32 -13.82 1.65 7.92
C ARG A 32 -14.39 2.79 8.74
N GLN A 33 -15.72 2.81 8.87
CA GLN A 33 -16.42 3.81 9.66
C GLN A 33 -16.60 3.36 11.11
N ASN A 34 -16.53 4.30 12.05
CA ASN A 34 -16.89 4.04 13.45
C ASN A 34 -18.42 4.05 13.64
N LYS A 35 -18.90 3.82 14.87
CA LYS A 35 -20.34 3.86 15.20
C LYS A 35 -21.03 5.22 14.98
N TYR A 36 -20.26 6.28 14.76
CA TYR A 36 -20.74 7.62 14.48
C TYR A 36 -20.75 7.90 12.96
N ASN A 37 -20.54 6.87 12.13
CA ASN A 37 -20.38 6.97 10.68
C ASN A 37 -19.24 7.92 10.26
N GLN A 38 -18.21 8.02 11.09
CA GLN A 38 -17.02 8.83 10.80
C GLN A 38 -15.91 7.93 10.29
N ASN A 39 -15.21 8.41 9.25
CA ASN A 39 -14.01 7.79 8.73
C ASN A 39 -12.78 8.30 9.51
N PRO A 40 -11.65 7.57 9.52
CA PRO A 40 -10.41 8.04 10.15
C PRO A 40 -9.97 9.42 9.65
N SER A 41 -10.24 9.72 8.37
CA SER A 41 -9.92 11.00 7.74
C SER A 41 -10.74 12.19 8.24
N SER A 42 -11.95 11.96 8.76
CA SER A 42 -12.80 13.04 9.26
C SER A 42 -12.47 13.44 10.70
N VAL A 43 -11.90 12.53 11.49
CA VAL A 43 -11.52 12.75 12.89
C VAL A 43 -10.08 13.25 13.08
N ILE A 44 -9.34 13.56 11.99
CA ILE A 44 -7.94 13.96 12.07
C ILE A 44 -7.77 15.22 12.94
N CYS A 45 -6.88 15.12 13.94
CA CYS A 45 -6.52 16.18 14.86
C CYS A 45 -7.70 16.77 15.67
N GLU A 46 -8.79 16.01 15.85
CA GLU A 46 -9.96 16.46 16.61
C GLU A 46 -9.59 16.82 18.07
N ARG A 47 -8.67 16.05 18.68
CA ARG A 47 -8.24 16.27 20.08
C ARG A 47 -6.93 17.01 20.22
N LYS A 48 -5.89 16.60 19.49
CA LYS A 48 -4.51 17.13 19.62
C LYS A 48 -3.90 17.46 18.26
N ASN A 49 -2.80 18.22 18.27
CA ASN A 49 -1.95 18.48 17.09
C ASN A 49 -2.71 19.10 15.91
N LYS A 50 -3.53 20.13 16.16
CA LYS A 50 -4.41 20.82 15.19
C LYS A 50 -3.68 21.62 14.10
N THR A 51 -2.38 21.39 13.93
CA THR A 51 -1.55 22.07 12.94
C THR A 51 -1.94 21.60 11.54
N PRO A 52 -2.16 22.53 10.58
CA PRO A 52 -2.55 22.16 9.21
C PRO A 52 -1.51 21.26 8.52
N VAL A 53 -0.24 21.40 8.87
CA VAL A 53 0.87 20.56 8.39
C VAL A 53 0.65 19.09 8.76
N ILE A 54 0.34 18.81 10.03
CA ILE A 54 0.13 17.44 10.52
C ILE A 54 -1.16 16.87 9.92
N LYS A 55 -2.22 17.68 9.87
CA LYS A 55 -3.51 17.28 9.28
C LYS A 55 -3.34 16.86 7.81
N LYS A 56 -2.59 17.64 7.03
CA LYS A 56 -2.28 17.34 5.63
C LYS A 56 -1.46 16.04 5.53
N LYS A 57 -0.38 15.92 6.32
CA LYS A 57 0.48 14.73 6.33
C LYS A 57 -0.29 13.44 6.65
N ILE A 58 -1.19 13.47 7.63
CA ILE A 58 -2.05 12.32 7.98
C ILE A 58 -3.01 11.98 6.83
N LYS A 59 -3.62 13.01 6.21
CA LYS A 59 -4.49 12.80 5.05
C LYS A 59 -3.77 12.10 3.90
N GLU A 60 -2.54 12.52 3.59
CA GLU A 60 -1.67 11.89 2.57
C GLU A 60 -1.28 10.43 2.90
N TYR A 61 -1.29 10.02 4.16
CA TYR A 61 -1.10 8.59 4.54
C TYR A 61 -2.37 7.76 4.38
N LEU A 62 -3.54 8.38 4.55
CA LEU A 62 -4.84 7.72 4.40
C LEU A 62 -5.25 7.57 2.93
N GLU A 63 -4.72 8.40 2.04
CA GLU A 63 -4.88 8.23 0.60
C GLU A 63 -4.30 6.88 0.13
N GLU A 64 -4.88 6.33 -0.93
CA GLU A 64 -4.40 5.09 -1.53
C GLU A 64 -3.04 5.32 -2.19
N ARG A 65 -2.13 4.37 -2.00
CA ARG A 65 -0.81 4.38 -2.63
C ARG A 65 -0.71 3.14 -3.49
N CYS A 66 -0.45 3.35 -4.77
CA CYS A 66 -0.08 2.29 -5.69
C CYS A 66 1.44 2.33 -5.90
N TYR A 67 2.05 1.15 -5.89
CA TYR A 67 3.43 0.93 -6.27
C TYR A 67 3.44 0.47 -7.71
N VAL A 68 4.17 1.16 -8.58
CA VAL A 68 4.34 0.76 -9.96
C VAL A 68 5.71 0.09 -10.09
N PRO A 69 5.79 -1.24 -10.27
CA PRO A 69 7.06 -1.93 -10.35
C PRO A 69 7.78 -1.52 -11.65
N LEU A 70 9.08 -1.22 -11.53
CA LEU A 70 9.96 -0.97 -12.67
C LEU A 70 10.84 -2.20 -12.89
N LEU A 71 10.61 -2.91 -13.98
CA LEU A 71 11.36 -4.11 -14.33
C LEU A 71 12.58 -3.72 -15.15
N ARG A 72 13.76 -4.13 -14.67
CA ARG A 72 15.03 -3.93 -15.36
C ARG A 72 15.65 -5.28 -15.68
N ASP A 73 16.21 -5.39 -16.87
CA ASP A 73 17.12 -6.48 -17.16
C ASP A 73 18.39 -6.34 -16.31
N THR A 74 18.90 -7.46 -15.82
CA THR A 74 20.16 -7.58 -15.05
C THR A 74 21.34 -6.91 -15.75
N ASN A 75 21.38 -6.97 -17.08
CA ASN A 75 22.44 -6.40 -17.90
C ASN A 75 22.09 -5.00 -18.45
N ASN A 76 20.93 -4.45 -18.08
CA ASN A 76 20.40 -3.21 -18.65
C ASN A 76 20.36 -3.24 -20.19
N SER A 77 20.28 -4.45 -20.78
CA SER A 77 20.36 -4.64 -22.23
C SER A 77 19.04 -4.30 -22.92
N PHE A 78 17.95 -4.30 -22.16
CA PHE A 78 16.63 -3.89 -22.62
C PHE A 78 16.16 -2.65 -21.87
N GLN A 79 15.31 -1.86 -22.54
CA GLN A 79 14.66 -0.73 -21.89
C GLN A 79 13.84 -1.21 -20.69
N PRO A 80 13.83 -0.45 -19.59
CA PRO A 80 13.06 -0.82 -18.41
C PRO A 80 11.57 -0.79 -18.75
N VAL A 81 10.85 -1.83 -18.29
CA VAL A 81 9.41 -1.96 -18.52
C VAL A 81 8.67 -1.56 -17.23
N ILE A 82 7.68 -0.69 -17.37
CA ILE A 82 6.78 -0.31 -16.28
C ILE A 82 5.69 -1.39 -16.16
N GLY A 83 5.60 -2.06 -15.02
CA GLY A 83 4.56 -3.06 -14.75
C GLY A 83 3.24 -2.45 -14.28
N LEU A 84 2.25 -3.31 -14.00
CA LEU A 84 0.92 -2.88 -13.56
C LEU A 84 0.97 -2.21 -12.18
N PRO A 85 0.13 -1.19 -11.90
CA PRO A 85 0.03 -0.59 -10.58
C PRO A 85 -0.41 -1.64 -9.55
N TRP A 86 0.42 -1.85 -8.54
CA TRP A 86 0.14 -2.74 -7.42
C TRP A 86 -0.34 -1.93 -6.22
N SER A 87 -1.40 -2.38 -5.55
CA SER A 87 -1.87 -1.77 -4.29
C SER A 87 -1.79 -2.80 -3.17
N PRO A 88 -1.35 -2.41 -1.95
CA PRO A 88 -1.45 -3.26 -0.77
C PRO A 88 -2.90 -3.41 -0.26
N SER A 89 -3.88 -2.73 -0.85
CA SER A 89 -5.29 -2.88 -0.47
C SER A 89 -5.83 -4.24 -0.91
N PRO A 90 -6.76 -4.86 -0.16
CA PRO A 90 -7.37 -6.14 -0.51
C PRO A 90 -8.34 -6.08 -1.71
N LEU A 91 -8.27 -5.03 -2.54
CA LEU A 91 -9.06 -4.98 -3.76
C LEU A 91 -8.52 -6.10 -4.65
N GLU A 92 -9.29 -7.19 -4.70
CA GLU A 92 -9.03 -8.41 -5.46
C GLU A 92 -8.74 -8.02 -6.91
N VAL A 93 -7.45 -7.87 -7.24
CA VAL A 93 -7.02 -7.86 -8.62
C VAL A 93 -6.97 -9.34 -8.98
N ASP A 94 -7.87 -9.79 -9.86
CA ASP A 94 -7.94 -11.17 -10.34
C ASP A 94 -6.63 -11.57 -11.05
N PHE A 95 -5.64 -12.01 -10.28
CA PHE A 95 -4.35 -12.50 -10.78
C PHE A 95 -4.47 -13.80 -11.58
N ASN A 96 -5.64 -14.44 -11.58
CA ASN A 96 -5.87 -15.72 -12.25
C ASN A 96 -6.04 -15.63 -13.78
N SER A 97 -6.12 -14.41 -14.35
CA SER A 97 -6.29 -14.22 -15.81
C SER A 97 -5.03 -13.74 -16.57
N LEU A 98 -3.92 -13.42 -15.88
CA LEU A 98 -2.69 -13.02 -16.55
C LEU A 98 -1.53 -13.92 -16.10
N GLY A 99 -0.84 -14.52 -17.07
CA GLY A 99 0.08 -15.63 -16.90
C GLY A 99 1.07 -15.52 -15.73
N SER A 100 1.32 -16.69 -15.14
CA SER A 100 2.27 -17.02 -14.07
C SER A 100 3.55 -16.17 -14.03
N ALA A 101 3.47 -14.99 -13.43
CA ALA A 101 4.58 -14.32 -12.80
C ALA A 101 4.09 -13.93 -11.42
N VAL A 102 4.53 -14.67 -10.40
CA VAL A 102 4.25 -14.36 -9.00
C VAL A 102 4.85 -12.98 -8.73
N VAL A 103 4.01 -11.94 -8.83
CA VAL A 103 4.40 -10.57 -8.48
C VAL A 103 4.45 -10.54 -6.96
N GLY A 104 5.61 -10.88 -6.41
CA GLY A 104 5.92 -10.62 -5.01
C GLY A 104 5.68 -9.14 -4.69
N SER A 105 5.31 -8.86 -3.44
CA SER A 105 5.11 -7.49 -2.97
C SER A 105 6.32 -6.62 -3.36
N PRO A 106 6.16 -5.46 -4.02
CA PRO A 106 7.28 -4.56 -4.32
C PRO A 106 8.05 -4.09 -3.08
N ILE A 107 7.47 -4.28 -1.90
CA ILE A 107 8.02 -3.98 -0.58
C ILE A 107 8.96 -5.10 -0.10
N GLU A 108 8.77 -6.33 -0.58
CA GLU A 108 9.67 -7.47 -0.36
C GLU A 108 10.11 -8.05 -1.72
N PRO A 109 11.16 -7.48 -2.33
CA PRO A 109 11.66 -7.98 -3.60
C PRO A 109 12.29 -9.37 -3.39
N VAL A 110 11.51 -10.42 -3.60
CA VAL A 110 12.07 -11.76 -3.81
C VAL A 110 12.68 -11.75 -5.21
N MET A 111 14.01 -11.78 -5.30
CA MET A 111 14.72 -12.08 -6.54
C MET A 111 14.40 -13.52 -6.93
N THR A 112 13.28 -13.73 -7.63
CA THR A 112 13.06 -15.00 -8.33
C THR A 112 13.88 -14.92 -9.60
N GLU A 113 15.06 -15.56 -9.60
CA GLU A 113 15.81 -15.81 -10.82
C GLU A 113 14.96 -16.71 -11.73
N SER A 114 14.33 -16.11 -12.75
CA SER A 114 13.79 -16.88 -13.87
C SER A 114 14.98 -17.30 -14.74
N PHE A 115 15.48 -18.51 -14.52
CA PHE A 115 16.39 -19.19 -15.44
C PHE A 115 15.69 -19.33 -16.80
N CYS A 116 15.97 -18.43 -17.73
CA CYS A 116 15.70 -18.64 -19.15
C CYS A 116 16.94 -19.31 -19.76
N GLY A 117 16.90 -20.63 -19.90
CA GLY A 117 17.94 -21.41 -20.56
C GLY A 117 17.33 -22.44 -21.50
N THR A 118 16.99 -22.03 -22.72
CA THR A 118 16.73 -22.92 -23.85
C THR A 118 18.06 -23.27 -24.53
N THR A 119 18.40 -24.55 -24.64
CA THR A 119 19.08 -25.07 -25.84
C THR A 119 18.60 -26.49 -26.16
N GLN A 120 18.08 -26.67 -27.36
CA GLN A 120 17.79 -27.95 -28.02
C GLN A 120 19.09 -28.47 -28.67
N SER A 121 19.33 -29.79 -28.70
CA SER A 121 19.97 -30.49 -29.84
C SER A 121 20.07 -32.01 -29.63
N PHE A 122 19.58 -32.77 -30.63
CA PHE A 122 20.22 -33.97 -31.16
C PHE A 122 20.18 -33.86 -32.69
#